data_AF-A0A3G8Y017-F1
#
_entry.id   AF-A0A3G8Y017-F1
#
_cell.length_a   1.000
_cell.length_b   1.000
_cell.length_c   1.000
_cell.angle_alpha   90.00
_cell.angle_beta   90.00
_cell.angle_gamma   90.00
#
_symmetry.space_group_name_H-M   'P 1'
#
loop_
_entity.id
_entity.type
_entity.pdbx_description
1 polymer ?
#
loop_
_entity_poly.entity_id
_entity_poly.type
_entity_poly.pdbx_seq_one_letter_code
_entity_poly.pdbx_strand_id
1 'polypeptide(L)'
;MDDNRADREEKDKLVDAQLVVIDGAKVKFNGHLGEFKVLNDVPTTQNKLTGTIVENQISNFIFYDGFILTSLAAWQDFGNVKIQDNEVLIKKSIIPGAGQMPGSSVIEFGNIEFLNCGQVHCPSSINTEGAPVPEEDDPKINGHYYNISGIYEGPISGQKIGKENDVYACDGKGKKKDTFLNAKKLNITHTDFQKVCNIVKHEGLSTEENEYIYIAHANYNEGKDKNTTMLARLMTSYSSVAAADKQILLSDTAADTISKYSRKGVIDALLRDINSSKTDPTDGARFWDGVDFLAWGINTELKADSKSKTGHNKFDEYNSVTISKSLYDEFVMKIQKKYPNGAPYKSSHDVKKDQGSHTHKETTRGPRAVYTIPASDFSKKEYWTTGDFYYKNDIKRSTSIVATKVAGYSIFWKEIK
;
A
#
# COMPACT_ATOMS: atom_id res chain seq x y z
N MET A 1 23.92 -34.97 -11.62
CA MET A 1 24.38 -34.17 -10.46
C MET A 1 25.17 -32.93 -10.89
N ASP A 2 25.17 -32.54 -12.18
CA ASP A 2 25.96 -31.40 -12.67
C ASP A 2 25.16 -30.11 -12.97
N ASP A 3 23.83 -30.18 -13.12
CA ASP A 3 22.98 -29.00 -13.38
C ASP A 3 22.97 -27.97 -12.24
N ASN A 4 23.40 -28.33 -11.04
CA ASN A 4 23.37 -27.44 -9.87
C ASN A 4 24.65 -26.62 -9.67
N ARG A 5 25.73 -26.89 -10.41
CA ARG A 5 27.01 -26.21 -10.18
C ARG A 5 27.13 -24.92 -11.00
N ALA A 6 26.79 -24.98 -12.29
CA ALA A 6 26.79 -23.81 -13.17
C ALA A 6 25.78 -22.75 -12.67
N ASP A 7 24.58 -23.18 -12.28
CA ASP A 7 23.55 -22.31 -11.71
C ASP A 7 23.97 -21.63 -10.39
N ARG A 8 24.81 -22.30 -9.58
CA ARG A 8 25.36 -21.72 -8.36
C ARG A 8 26.48 -20.73 -8.67
N GLU A 9 27.38 -21.09 -9.57
CA GLU A 9 28.46 -20.21 -10.02
C GLU A 9 27.94 -18.94 -10.71
N GLU A 10 26.82 -19.01 -11.43
CA GLU A 10 26.15 -17.84 -12.02
C GLU A 10 25.43 -16.97 -10.96
N LYS A 11 24.76 -17.60 -9.99
CA LYS A 11 24.15 -16.88 -8.86
C LYS A 11 25.18 -16.21 -7.96
N ASP A 12 26.31 -16.88 -7.69
CA ASP A 12 27.39 -16.33 -6.88
C ASP A 12 28.05 -15.14 -7.59
N LYS A 13 28.23 -15.21 -8.92
CA LYS A 13 28.68 -14.05 -9.74
C LYS A 13 27.71 -12.87 -9.69
N LEU A 14 26.40 -13.13 -9.70
CA LEU A 14 25.36 -12.09 -9.59
C LEU A 14 25.35 -11.44 -8.20
N VAL A 15 25.59 -12.22 -7.14
CA VAL A 15 25.72 -11.71 -5.76
C VAL A 15 26.99 -10.87 -5.62
N ASP A 16 28.11 -11.36 -6.16
CA ASP A 16 29.39 -10.66 -6.14
C ASP A 16 29.33 -9.30 -6.86
N ALA A 17 28.64 -9.23 -7.99
CA ALA A 17 28.49 -8.01 -8.78
C ALA A 17 27.69 -6.91 -8.03
N GLN A 18 26.87 -7.29 -7.06
CA GLN A 18 26.04 -6.38 -6.26
C GLN A 18 26.69 -5.96 -4.93
N LEU A 19 27.92 -6.40 -4.64
CA LEU A 19 28.62 -6.02 -3.41
C LEU A 19 28.94 -4.53 -3.41
N VAL A 20 28.63 -3.87 -2.28
CA VAL A 20 28.87 -2.43 -2.07
C VAL A 20 30.38 -2.17 -2.00
N VAL A 21 30.82 -1.14 -2.72
CA VAL A 21 32.20 -0.66 -2.71
C VAL A 21 32.46 0.16 -1.45
N ILE A 22 33.60 -0.07 -0.80
CA ILE A 22 34.05 0.71 0.36
C ILE A 22 35.45 1.25 0.14
N ASP A 23 35.87 2.15 1.02
CA ASP A 23 37.19 2.75 1.04
C ASP A 23 38.33 1.70 0.99
N GLY A 24 39.30 1.94 0.12
CA GLY A 24 40.41 1.02 -0.16
C GLY A 24 40.06 -0.13 -1.11
N ALA A 25 38.94 -0.07 -1.84
CA ALA A 25 38.63 -1.04 -2.89
C ALA A 25 39.66 -0.96 -4.02
N LYS A 26 40.09 -2.12 -4.54
CA LYS A 26 41.02 -2.20 -5.67
C LYS A 26 40.28 -1.92 -6.96
N VAL A 27 40.88 -1.09 -7.80
CA VAL A 27 40.36 -0.73 -9.13
C VAL A 27 41.36 -1.10 -10.22
N LYS A 28 40.87 -1.21 -11.44
CA LYS A 28 41.69 -1.19 -12.65
C LYS A 28 41.21 -0.13 -13.63
N PHE A 29 42.14 0.38 -14.42
CA PHE A 29 41.89 1.18 -15.62
C PHE A 29 42.79 0.63 -16.72
N ASN A 30 42.22 -0.01 -17.74
CA ASN A 30 42.98 -0.82 -18.70
C ASN A 30 43.92 -1.80 -17.97
N GLY A 31 45.24 -1.64 -18.12
CA GLY A 31 46.27 -2.43 -17.42
C GLY A 31 46.73 -1.85 -16.07
N HIS A 32 46.31 -0.64 -15.72
CA HIS A 32 46.75 0.07 -14.52
C HIS A 32 45.93 -0.36 -13.31
N LEU A 33 46.61 -0.75 -12.23
CA LEU A 33 45.98 -1.14 -10.96
C LEU A 33 46.07 -0.02 -9.94
N GLY A 34 45.03 0.15 -9.14
CA GLY A 34 44.99 1.19 -8.12
C GLY A 34 44.01 0.92 -6.99
N GLU A 35 43.81 1.94 -6.16
CA GLU A 35 42.88 1.96 -5.05
C GLU A 35 41.88 3.11 -5.20
N PHE A 36 40.66 2.81 -4.78
CA PHE A 36 39.58 3.77 -4.62
C PHE A 36 39.55 4.31 -3.19
N LYS A 37 39.41 5.62 -3.08
CA LYS A 37 39.36 6.35 -1.81
C LYS A 37 38.05 7.11 -1.71
N VAL A 38 37.36 6.93 -0.60
CA VAL A 38 36.15 7.69 -0.26
C VAL A 38 36.58 8.97 0.43
N LEU A 39 36.25 10.13 -0.15
CA LEU A 39 36.70 11.42 0.34
C LEU A 39 35.62 12.19 1.11
N ASN A 40 34.34 11.82 0.92
CA ASN A 40 33.23 12.41 1.65
C ASN A 40 32.99 11.71 3.00
N ASP A 41 32.49 12.46 3.97
CA ASP A 41 32.13 11.95 5.30
C ASP A 41 30.77 11.24 5.27
N VAL A 42 30.82 9.95 4.92
CA VAL A 42 29.65 9.09 4.69
C VAL A 42 29.65 7.91 5.68
N PRO A 43 28.47 7.37 6.04
CA PRO A 43 28.36 6.19 6.89
C PRO A 43 29.26 5.02 6.47
N THR A 44 29.78 4.30 7.46
CA THR A 44 30.69 3.18 7.23
C THR A 44 29.95 1.88 6.98
N THR A 45 30.40 1.10 6.00
CA THR A 45 30.06 -0.32 5.83
C THR A 45 31.29 -1.14 6.25
N GLN A 46 31.13 -2.08 7.20
CA GLN A 46 32.24 -2.87 7.76
C GLN A 46 33.41 -2.01 8.29
N ASN A 47 33.10 -0.93 9.03
CA ASN A 47 34.08 0.01 9.60
C ASN A 47 34.93 0.77 8.58
N LYS A 48 34.54 0.80 7.30
CA LYS A 48 35.16 1.60 6.24
C LYS A 48 34.11 2.48 5.57
N LEU A 49 34.49 3.67 5.13
CA LEU A 49 33.57 4.61 4.47
C LEU A 49 32.98 3.97 3.20
N THR A 50 31.70 4.23 2.93
CA THR A 50 30.97 3.61 1.82
C THR A 50 31.11 4.44 0.53
N GLY A 51 31.45 3.81 -0.60
CA GLY A 51 31.50 4.49 -1.88
C GLY A 51 30.10 4.86 -2.39
N THR A 52 29.91 6.11 -2.80
CA THR A 52 28.66 6.60 -3.40
C THR A 52 28.95 7.35 -4.70
N ILE A 53 27.92 7.65 -5.48
CA ILE A 53 28.08 8.33 -6.78
C ILE A 53 28.70 9.73 -6.71
N VAL A 54 28.78 10.34 -5.52
CA VAL A 54 29.45 11.63 -5.32
C VAL A 54 30.98 11.50 -5.33
N GLU A 55 31.52 10.28 -5.23
CA GLU A 55 32.95 10.01 -5.41
C GLU A 55 33.31 9.99 -6.90
N ASN A 56 33.40 11.18 -7.50
CA ASN A 56 33.59 11.37 -8.95
C ASN A 56 34.79 12.28 -9.30
N GLN A 57 35.73 12.44 -8.37
CA GLN A 57 36.92 13.26 -8.54
C GLN A 57 38.14 12.39 -8.85
N ILE A 58 39.11 12.94 -9.58
CA ILE A 58 40.38 12.24 -9.89
C ILE A 58 41.09 11.79 -8.60
N SER A 59 41.00 12.58 -7.52
CA SER A 59 41.58 12.27 -6.21
C SER A 59 40.95 11.05 -5.51
N ASN A 60 39.82 10.54 -6.01
CA ASN A 60 39.24 9.29 -5.53
C ASN A 60 40.03 8.06 -5.98
N PHE A 61 40.99 8.20 -6.90
CA PHE A 61 41.73 7.07 -7.47
C PHE A 61 43.23 7.26 -7.36
N ILE A 62 43.93 6.24 -6.86
CA ILE A 62 45.40 6.22 -6.73
C ILE A 62 45.92 4.99 -7.45
N PHE A 63 46.65 5.17 -8.55
CA PHE A 63 47.26 4.06 -9.30
C PHE A 63 48.68 3.77 -8.81
N TYR A 64 49.00 2.49 -8.64
CA TYR A 64 50.24 2.05 -8.00
C TYR A 64 51.49 2.26 -8.87
N ASP A 65 51.31 2.31 -10.19
CA ASP A 65 52.39 2.54 -11.17
C ASP A 65 52.59 4.02 -11.50
N GLY A 66 51.84 4.90 -10.84
CA GLY A 66 51.92 6.35 -11.06
C GLY A 66 51.09 6.87 -12.24
N PHE A 67 50.23 6.04 -12.85
CA PHE A 67 49.27 6.51 -13.87
C PHE A 67 48.39 7.65 -13.34
N ILE A 68 48.16 8.68 -14.15
CA ILE A 68 47.40 9.87 -13.77
C ILE A 68 46.15 9.98 -14.64
N LEU A 69 44.97 9.99 -14.00
CA LEU A 69 43.72 10.34 -14.67
C LEU A 69 43.69 11.85 -14.97
N THR A 70 43.23 12.19 -16.17
CA THR A 70 43.07 13.57 -16.63
C THR A 70 41.61 14.00 -16.73
N SER A 71 40.67 13.06 -16.86
CA SER A 71 39.24 13.34 -16.90
C SER A 71 38.39 12.13 -16.50
N LEU A 72 37.22 12.40 -15.92
CA LEU A 72 36.20 11.42 -15.57
C LEU A 72 34.84 11.84 -16.13
N ALA A 73 34.01 10.87 -16.51
CA ALA A 73 32.62 11.07 -16.88
C ALA A 73 31.69 10.81 -15.67
N ALA A 74 30.45 10.40 -15.92
CA ALA A 74 29.51 10.01 -14.88
C ALA A 74 29.58 8.50 -14.58
N TRP A 75 29.28 8.12 -13.34
CA TRP A 75 29.09 6.73 -12.93
C TRP A 75 27.99 6.04 -13.72
N GLN A 76 28.19 4.76 -13.99
CA GLN A 76 27.21 3.85 -14.60
C GLN A 76 27.14 2.59 -13.73
N ASP A 77 26.02 1.85 -13.83
CA ASP A 77 25.81 0.59 -13.10
C ASP A 77 25.97 0.67 -11.57
N PHE A 78 25.46 1.73 -10.96
CA PHE A 78 25.41 1.92 -9.51
C PHE A 78 24.17 1.28 -8.85
N GLY A 79 24.19 1.17 -7.53
CA GLY A 79 23.13 0.57 -6.73
C GLY A 79 22.01 1.56 -6.40
N ASN A 80 20.78 1.04 -6.23
CA ASN A 80 19.61 1.87 -5.90
C ASN A 80 19.48 2.20 -4.40
N VAL A 81 20.36 1.65 -3.55
CA VAL A 81 20.42 1.99 -2.13
C VAL A 81 21.02 3.38 -1.99
N LYS A 82 20.42 4.21 -1.12
CA LYS A 82 20.90 5.57 -0.87
C LYS A 82 21.55 5.69 0.50
N ILE A 83 22.68 6.38 0.55
CA ILE A 83 23.38 6.78 1.78
C ILE A 83 23.52 8.30 1.73
N GLN A 84 22.92 8.99 2.70
CA GLN A 84 22.83 10.46 2.71
C GLN A 84 22.33 11.00 1.36
N ASP A 85 21.23 10.44 0.86
CA ASP A 85 20.56 10.76 -0.41
C ASP A 85 21.31 10.39 -1.71
N ASN A 86 22.55 9.91 -1.63
CA ASN A 86 23.35 9.50 -2.78
C ASN A 86 23.30 7.99 -3.01
N GLU A 87 23.12 7.57 -4.27
CA GLU A 87 23.22 6.16 -4.68
C GLU A 87 24.60 5.56 -4.36
N VAL A 88 24.62 4.30 -3.91
CA VAL A 88 25.86 3.58 -3.58
C VAL A 88 26.56 3.02 -4.82
N LEU A 89 27.88 2.95 -4.77
CA LEU A 89 28.68 2.22 -5.75
C LEU A 89 28.70 0.73 -5.40
N ILE A 90 28.62 -0.12 -6.41
CA ILE A 90 28.68 -1.58 -6.31
C ILE A 90 29.81 -2.12 -7.18
N LYS A 91 30.21 -3.38 -7.01
CA LYS A 91 31.36 -3.98 -7.72
C LYS A 91 31.24 -3.86 -9.25
N LYS A 92 30.02 -3.91 -9.80
CA LYS A 92 29.78 -3.71 -11.24
C LYS A 92 29.78 -2.25 -11.69
N SER A 93 29.86 -1.27 -10.78
CA SER A 93 29.86 0.13 -11.13
C SER A 93 31.12 0.49 -11.91
N ILE A 94 30.94 1.30 -12.96
CA ILE A 94 32.02 1.76 -13.82
C ILE A 94 31.97 3.27 -13.97
N ILE A 95 33.13 3.90 -14.10
CA ILE A 95 33.23 5.31 -14.49
C ILE A 95 34.19 5.43 -15.67
N PRO A 96 33.71 5.88 -16.85
CA PRO A 96 34.57 6.16 -17.99
C PRO A 96 35.53 7.31 -17.70
N GLY A 97 36.74 7.22 -18.22
CA GLY A 97 37.75 8.25 -18.02
C GLY A 97 38.85 8.23 -19.08
N ALA A 98 39.76 9.19 -18.94
CA ALA A 98 41.00 9.26 -19.71
C ALA A 98 42.17 9.55 -18.78
N GLY A 99 43.36 9.05 -19.11
CA GLY A 99 44.58 9.31 -18.36
C GLY A 99 45.83 9.00 -19.15
N GLN A 100 46.99 9.18 -18.53
CA GLN A 100 48.29 8.92 -19.15
C GLN A 100 49.36 8.64 -18.09
N MET A 101 50.43 7.98 -18.50
CA MET A 101 51.64 7.86 -17.69
C MET A 101 52.36 9.22 -17.56
N PRO A 102 52.96 9.53 -16.40
CA PRO A 102 53.76 10.74 -16.23
C PRO A 102 54.86 10.85 -17.28
N GLY A 103 54.88 11.96 -18.02
CA GLY A 103 55.86 12.20 -19.09
C GLY A 103 55.55 11.55 -20.45
N SER A 104 54.44 10.82 -20.59
CA SER A 104 53.94 10.33 -21.87
C SER A 104 53.08 11.38 -22.57
N SER A 105 53.08 11.38 -23.91
CA SER A 105 52.14 12.16 -24.74
C SER A 105 50.95 11.34 -25.25
N VAL A 106 50.86 10.06 -24.86
CA VAL A 106 49.80 9.14 -25.27
C VAL A 106 48.70 9.13 -24.20
N ILE A 107 47.49 9.53 -24.60
CA ILE A 107 46.30 9.51 -23.75
C ILE A 107 45.58 8.17 -23.95
N GLU A 108 45.30 7.49 -22.85
CA GLU A 108 44.52 6.27 -22.80
C GLU A 108 43.08 6.57 -22.38
N PHE A 109 42.13 5.96 -23.08
CA PHE A 109 40.71 6.00 -22.75
C PHE A 109 40.28 4.62 -22.25
N GLY A 110 39.41 4.58 -21.25
CA GLY A 110 38.98 3.33 -20.65
C GLY A 110 37.94 3.54 -19.55
N ASN A 111 37.60 2.44 -18.88
CA ASN A 111 36.72 2.44 -17.73
C ASN A 111 37.53 2.14 -16.47
N ILE A 112 37.20 2.84 -15.39
CA ILE A 112 37.60 2.38 -14.06
C ILE A 112 36.59 1.33 -13.62
N GLU A 113 37.10 0.16 -13.25
CA GLU A 113 36.32 -0.98 -12.79
C GLU A 113 36.80 -1.43 -11.41
N PHE A 114 35.88 -1.85 -10.55
CA PHE A 114 36.23 -2.43 -9.25
C PHE A 114 36.63 -3.90 -9.39
N LEU A 115 37.85 -4.22 -8.97
CA LEU A 115 38.34 -5.60 -8.90
C LEU A 115 37.88 -6.31 -7.64
N ASN A 116 37.70 -5.54 -6.56
CA ASN A 116 37.09 -6.02 -5.32
C ASN A 116 36.23 -4.91 -4.71
N CYS A 117 35.47 -5.26 -3.70
CA CYS A 117 34.59 -4.35 -2.97
C CYS A 117 35.21 -3.84 -1.66
N GLY A 118 36.52 -4.04 -1.41
CA GLY A 118 37.21 -3.63 -0.17
C GLY A 118 36.76 -4.32 1.12
N GLN A 119 35.71 -5.15 1.07
CA GLN A 119 35.12 -5.91 2.18
C GLN A 119 36.13 -6.91 2.77
N VAL A 120 36.12 -7.07 4.09
CA VAL A 120 37.14 -7.83 4.84
C VAL A 120 37.05 -9.35 4.60
N HIS A 121 36.00 -9.85 3.91
CA HIS A 121 35.82 -11.28 3.71
C HIS A 121 35.27 -11.66 2.33
N CYS A 122 36.16 -12.02 1.40
CA CYS A 122 35.87 -13.09 0.44
C CYS A 122 36.09 -14.42 1.18
N PRO A 123 35.12 -15.35 1.26
CA PRO A 123 35.35 -16.63 1.91
C PRO A 123 36.32 -17.46 1.05
N SER A 124 37.55 -17.64 1.54
CA SER A 124 38.44 -18.68 1.07
C SER A 124 37.90 -20.02 1.56
N SER A 125 37.47 -20.88 0.63
CA SER A 125 37.20 -22.32 0.79
C SER A 125 36.94 -22.82 2.22
N ILE A 126 35.68 -23.17 2.52
CA ILE A 126 35.25 -23.64 3.83
C ILE A 126 35.94 -24.99 4.16
N ASN A 127 36.77 -25.00 5.19
CA ASN A 127 37.17 -26.23 5.89
C ASN A 127 36.10 -26.52 6.96
N THR A 128 35.48 -27.69 6.92
CA THR A 128 34.22 -28.03 7.61
C THR A 128 34.39 -28.55 9.04
N GLU A 129 35.48 -28.24 9.73
CA GLU A 129 35.67 -28.67 11.12
C GLU A 129 36.18 -27.53 12.01
N GLY A 130 35.26 -26.79 12.59
CA GLY A 130 35.50 -25.77 13.62
C GLY A 130 34.17 -25.34 14.23
N ALA A 131 34.10 -25.32 15.57
CA ALA A 131 32.90 -25.08 16.37
C ALA A 131 32.09 -23.84 15.94
N PRO A 132 30.75 -23.84 16.11
CA PRO A 132 29.88 -22.81 15.54
C PRO A 132 30.20 -21.43 16.12
N VAL A 133 30.51 -20.48 15.23
CA VAL A 133 30.46 -19.05 15.53
C VAL A 133 28.98 -18.70 15.72
N PRO A 134 28.58 -18.03 16.82
CA PRO A 134 27.19 -17.61 17.00
C PRO A 134 26.81 -16.66 15.85
N GLU A 135 25.77 -17.02 15.10
CA GLU A 135 25.11 -16.04 14.24
C GLU A 135 24.57 -14.94 15.16
N GLU A 136 25.07 -13.71 15.03
CA GLU A 136 24.33 -12.56 15.57
C GLU A 136 23.06 -12.43 14.75
N ASP A 137 21.97 -13.00 15.28
CA ASP A 137 20.61 -12.74 14.81
C ASP A 137 20.37 -11.23 14.92
N ASP A 138 19.95 -10.60 13.82
CA ASP A 138 19.34 -9.27 13.88
C ASP A 138 18.33 -9.25 15.02
N PRO A 139 18.35 -8.23 15.91
CA PRO A 139 17.52 -8.24 17.09
C PRO A 139 16.06 -8.36 16.69
N LYS A 140 15.45 -9.50 17.04
CA LYS A 140 14.04 -9.78 16.79
C LYS A 140 13.19 -8.76 17.53
N ILE A 141 12.14 -8.28 16.88
CA ILE A 141 11.27 -7.23 17.41
C ILE A 141 9.91 -7.86 17.75
N ASN A 142 9.38 -7.60 18.93
CA ASN A 142 8.04 -8.06 19.28
C ASN A 142 6.98 -7.45 18.36
N GLY A 143 5.96 -8.23 18.02
CA GLY A 143 4.78 -7.77 17.31
C GLY A 143 4.17 -8.82 16.39
N HIS A 144 3.12 -8.40 15.69
CA HIS A 144 2.38 -9.19 14.72
C HIS A 144 2.69 -8.73 13.30
N TYR A 145 3.15 -9.65 12.45
CA TYR A 145 3.62 -9.35 11.11
C TYR A 145 2.61 -9.79 10.07
N TYR A 146 2.25 -8.88 9.19
CA TYR A 146 1.41 -9.13 8.02
C TYR A 146 2.16 -8.71 6.77
N ASN A 147 2.02 -9.46 5.68
CA ASN A 147 2.51 -8.98 4.41
C ASN A 147 1.55 -7.96 3.78
N ILE A 148 2.05 -7.18 2.81
CA ILE A 148 1.26 -6.17 2.10
C ILE A 148 0.03 -6.71 1.35
N SER A 149 -0.07 -8.03 1.17
CA SER A 149 -1.24 -8.71 0.59
C SER A 149 -2.28 -9.14 1.64
N GLY A 150 -2.08 -8.77 2.91
CA GLY A 150 -3.00 -9.08 4.01
C GLY A 150 -2.89 -10.51 4.54
N ILE A 151 -1.77 -11.20 4.32
CA ILE A 151 -1.50 -12.52 4.92
C ILE A 151 -0.76 -12.32 6.23
N TYR A 152 -1.18 -13.04 7.27
CA TYR A 152 -0.47 -13.08 8.54
C TYR A 152 0.77 -13.96 8.44
N GLU A 153 1.94 -13.38 8.65
CA GLU A 153 3.22 -14.07 8.56
C GLU A 153 3.63 -14.68 9.91
N GLY A 154 3.19 -14.08 11.01
CA GLY A 154 3.32 -14.65 12.35
C GLY A 154 3.63 -13.61 13.42
N PRO A 155 3.62 -14.02 14.70
CA PRO A 155 4.03 -13.17 15.80
C PRO A 155 5.51 -13.37 16.15
N ILE A 156 6.09 -12.36 16.78
CA ILE A 156 7.31 -12.47 17.59
C ILE A 156 6.96 -11.97 19.00
N SER A 157 7.39 -12.74 20.02
CA SER A 157 7.20 -12.42 21.43
C SER A 157 8.48 -12.66 22.24
N GLY A 158 8.50 -12.18 23.50
CA GLY A 158 9.61 -12.40 24.43
C GLY A 158 10.91 -11.64 24.12
N GLN A 159 10.89 -10.67 23.20
CA GLN A 159 12.05 -9.85 22.86
C GLN A 159 12.15 -8.59 23.73
N LYS A 160 13.33 -7.97 23.76
CA LYS A 160 13.57 -6.72 24.51
C LYS A 160 13.13 -5.45 23.76
N ILE A 161 12.84 -5.57 22.47
CA ILE A 161 12.54 -4.45 21.56
C ILE A 161 11.14 -4.65 20.96
N GLY A 162 10.39 -3.55 20.80
CA GLY A 162 8.99 -3.58 20.35
C GLY A 162 8.01 -4.05 21.43
N LYS A 163 6.72 -4.00 21.13
CA LYS A 163 5.65 -4.49 22.00
C LYS A 163 4.94 -5.66 21.33
N GLU A 164 4.50 -6.64 22.11
CA GLU A 164 3.80 -7.82 21.57
C GLU A 164 2.52 -7.44 20.81
N ASN A 165 1.87 -6.33 21.18
CA ASN A 165 0.66 -5.83 20.52
C ASN A 165 0.94 -4.84 19.37
N ASP A 166 2.21 -4.65 18.96
CA ASP A 166 2.55 -3.85 17.80
C ASP A 166 2.19 -4.61 16.50
N VAL A 167 1.83 -3.87 15.44
CA VAL A 167 1.54 -4.44 14.11
C VAL A 167 2.58 -3.95 13.11
N TYR A 168 3.07 -4.87 12.28
CA TYR A 168 4.03 -4.57 11.22
C TYR A 168 3.50 -5.03 9.86
N ALA A 169 3.66 -4.18 8.85
CA ALA A 169 3.49 -4.54 7.45
C ALA A 169 4.86 -4.85 6.83
N CYS A 170 4.97 -5.94 6.07
CA CYS A 170 6.22 -6.40 5.46
C CYS A 170 6.01 -6.90 4.02
N ASP A 171 7.10 -7.15 3.31
CA ASP A 171 7.05 -7.75 1.96
C ASP A 171 6.94 -9.29 2.01
N GLY A 172 7.01 -9.87 3.22
CA GLY A 172 6.91 -11.30 3.48
C GLY A 172 7.99 -11.80 4.45
N LYS A 173 8.08 -13.12 4.59
CA LYS A 173 9.12 -13.78 5.39
C LYS A 173 10.49 -13.68 4.74
N GLY A 174 11.51 -13.45 5.56
CA GLY A 174 12.90 -13.64 5.19
C GLY A 174 13.31 -15.11 5.17
N LYS A 175 14.58 -15.37 4.86
CA LYS A 175 15.13 -16.73 4.79
C LYS A 175 15.32 -17.39 6.16
N LYS A 176 15.50 -16.58 7.21
CA LYS A 176 15.69 -17.04 8.58
C LYS A 176 14.37 -17.02 9.35
N LYS A 177 14.26 -17.90 10.35
CA LYS A 177 13.10 -17.92 11.24
C LYS A 177 12.95 -16.56 11.94
N ASP A 178 11.70 -16.07 12.03
CA ASP A 178 11.36 -14.80 12.68
C ASP A 178 12.03 -13.57 12.03
N THR A 179 12.31 -13.64 10.73
CA THR A 179 12.76 -12.48 9.94
C THR A 179 11.71 -12.09 8.92
N PHE A 180 11.50 -10.79 8.74
CA PHE A 180 10.49 -10.23 7.85
C PHE A 180 11.09 -9.10 7.03
N LEU A 181 10.83 -9.12 5.73
CA LEU A 181 11.44 -8.20 4.77
C LEU A 181 10.76 -6.83 4.83
N ASN A 182 11.55 -5.76 4.95
CA ASN A 182 11.06 -4.37 4.93
C ASN A 182 9.90 -4.10 5.91
N ALA A 183 9.97 -4.69 7.11
CA ALA A 183 8.92 -4.54 8.11
C ALA A 183 8.79 -3.08 8.58
N LYS A 184 7.58 -2.52 8.44
CA LYS A 184 7.23 -1.15 8.87
C LYS A 184 6.15 -1.22 9.94
N LYS A 185 6.41 -0.59 11.08
CA LYS A 185 5.45 -0.51 12.19
C LYS A 185 4.24 0.35 11.80
N LEU A 186 3.04 -0.21 11.90
CA LEU A 186 1.79 0.51 11.71
C LEU A 186 1.38 1.19 13.02
N ASN A 187 0.76 2.37 12.91
CA ASN A 187 0.28 3.13 14.08
C ASN A 187 -1.09 2.61 14.56
N ILE A 188 -1.13 1.35 15.00
CA ILE A 188 -2.31 0.66 15.50
C ILE A 188 -1.89 -0.51 16.41
N THR A 189 -2.72 -0.86 17.39
CA THR A 189 -2.53 -2.08 18.17
C THR A 189 -3.06 -3.30 17.41
N HIS A 190 -2.54 -4.50 17.68
CA HIS A 190 -3.00 -5.72 16.99
C HIS A 190 -4.48 -6.01 17.27
N THR A 191 -4.95 -5.82 18.49
CA THR A 191 -6.38 -5.95 18.82
C THR A 191 -7.25 -4.97 18.01
N ASP A 192 -6.84 -3.70 17.91
CA ASP A 192 -7.59 -2.70 17.15
C ASP A 192 -7.55 -3.00 15.66
N PHE A 193 -6.40 -3.45 15.14
CA PHE A 193 -6.24 -3.88 13.76
C PHE A 193 -7.20 -5.01 13.41
N GLN A 194 -7.30 -6.04 14.25
CA GLN A 194 -8.24 -7.15 14.06
C GLN A 194 -9.71 -6.68 14.04
N LYS A 195 -10.08 -5.74 14.92
CA LYS A 195 -11.44 -5.15 14.93
C LYS A 195 -11.72 -4.34 13.68
N VAL A 196 -10.81 -3.45 13.29
CA VAL A 196 -10.96 -2.63 12.07
C VAL A 196 -11.11 -3.54 10.85
N CYS A 197 -10.24 -4.56 10.72
CA CYS A 197 -10.34 -5.52 9.60
C CYS A 197 -11.66 -6.30 9.62
N ASN A 198 -12.16 -6.69 10.80
CA ASN A 198 -13.47 -7.35 10.90
C ASN A 198 -14.61 -6.45 10.45
N ILE A 199 -14.58 -5.17 10.82
CA ILE A 199 -15.63 -4.21 10.44
C ILE A 199 -15.56 -3.93 8.93
N VAL A 200 -14.38 -3.68 8.37
CA VAL A 200 -14.19 -3.52 6.91
C VAL A 200 -14.71 -4.73 6.14
N LYS A 201 -14.46 -5.95 6.65
CA LYS A 201 -15.01 -7.19 6.10
C LYS A 201 -16.53 -7.21 6.04
N HIS A 202 -17.21 -6.72 7.08
CA HIS A 202 -18.68 -6.70 7.14
C HIS A 202 -19.29 -5.58 6.30
N GLU A 203 -18.59 -4.46 6.13
CA GLU A 203 -19.04 -3.33 5.31
C GLU A 203 -18.98 -3.65 3.81
N GLY A 204 -17.97 -4.42 3.36
CA GLY A 204 -17.89 -4.83 1.96
C GLY A 204 -18.92 -5.90 1.59
N LEU A 205 -19.57 -5.73 0.44
CA LEU A 205 -20.76 -6.51 0.04
C LEU A 205 -20.51 -7.44 -1.14
N SER A 206 -19.29 -7.47 -1.69
CA SER A 206 -18.89 -8.18 -2.92
C SER A 206 -17.68 -9.09 -2.71
N THR A 207 -17.14 -9.63 -3.81
CA THR A 207 -15.86 -10.36 -3.80
C THR A 207 -14.75 -9.57 -4.48
N GLU A 208 -14.97 -8.27 -4.74
CA GLU A 208 -14.02 -7.39 -5.41
C GLU A 208 -13.04 -6.79 -4.39
N GLU A 209 -11.74 -6.96 -4.62
CA GLU A 209 -10.69 -6.50 -3.71
C GLU A 209 -10.77 -4.99 -3.43
N ASN A 210 -10.98 -4.19 -4.47
CA ASN A 210 -11.00 -2.74 -4.36
C ASN A 210 -12.11 -2.22 -3.45
N GLU A 211 -13.22 -2.94 -3.26
CA GLU A 211 -14.28 -2.48 -2.35
C GLU A 211 -13.76 -2.40 -0.91
N TYR A 212 -13.04 -3.42 -0.45
CA TYR A 212 -12.46 -3.48 0.89
C TYR A 212 -11.31 -2.48 1.08
N ILE A 213 -10.48 -2.31 0.03
CA ILE A 213 -9.42 -1.30 0.04
C ILE A 213 -10.05 0.09 0.16
N TYR A 214 -11.06 0.40 -0.65
CA TYR A 214 -11.66 1.73 -0.68
C TYR A 214 -12.45 2.04 0.60
N ILE A 215 -13.12 1.06 1.21
CA ILE A 215 -13.75 1.21 2.53
C ILE A 215 -12.70 1.56 3.60
N ALA A 216 -11.56 0.87 3.60
CA ALA A 216 -10.49 1.15 4.57
C ALA A 216 -9.89 2.56 4.38
N HIS A 217 -9.65 2.98 3.13
CA HIS A 217 -9.15 4.33 2.84
C HIS A 217 -10.19 5.42 3.16
N ALA A 218 -11.47 5.20 2.87
CA ALA A 218 -12.53 6.12 3.21
C ALA A 218 -12.67 6.30 4.73
N ASN A 219 -12.60 5.19 5.48
CA ASN A 219 -12.57 5.22 6.93
C ASN A 219 -11.33 5.95 7.48
N TYR A 220 -10.16 5.70 6.90
CA TYR A 220 -8.94 6.40 7.27
C TYR A 220 -9.04 7.91 7.04
N ASN A 221 -9.54 8.33 5.87
CA ASN A 221 -9.74 9.74 5.52
C ASN A 221 -10.73 10.42 6.47
N GLU A 222 -11.85 9.76 6.79
CA GLU A 222 -12.81 10.28 7.77
C GLU A 222 -12.18 10.39 9.16
N GLY A 223 -11.41 9.39 9.57
CA GLY A 223 -10.66 9.41 10.82
C GLY A 223 -9.75 10.63 10.91
N LYS A 224 -8.99 10.92 9.85
CA LYS A 224 -8.13 12.11 9.76
C LYS A 224 -8.92 13.42 9.83
N ASP A 225 -10.02 13.55 9.08
CA ASP A 225 -10.87 14.77 9.13
C ASP A 225 -11.43 15.03 10.53
N LYS A 226 -11.84 13.97 11.24
CA LYS A 226 -12.41 14.06 12.60
C LYS A 226 -11.37 14.03 13.71
N ASN A 227 -10.09 13.92 13.38
CA ASN A 227 -9.00 13.74 14.35
C ASN A 227 -9.25 12.53 15.29
N THR A 228 -9.65 11.40 14.72
CA THR A 228 -9.92 10.13 15.42
C THR A 228 -9.18 8.97 14.76
N THR A 229 -9.01 7.86 15.49
CA THR A 229 -8.49 6.62 14.88
C THR A 229 -9.55 5.97 13.98
N MET A 230 -9.09 5.10 13.07
CA MET A 230 -9.97 4.27 12.23
C MET A 230 -11.02 3.53 13.06
N LEU A 231 -10.58 2.83 14.12
CA LEU A 231 -11.46 2.09 15.01
C LEU A 231 -12.46 3.02 15.70
N ALA A 232 -12.00 4.12 16.31
CA ALA A 232 -12.88 5.04 17.02
C ALA A 232 -14.02 5.54 16.12
N ARG A 233 -13.74 5.80 14.84
CA ARG A 233 -14.75 6.18 13.86
C ARG A 233 -15.71 5.02 13.54
N LEU A 234 -15.20 3.82 13.27
CA LEU A 234 -16.01 2.63 12.97
C LEU A 234 -16.90 2.20 14.15
N MET A 235 -16.52 2.49 15.38
CA MET A 235 -17.32 2.17 16.57
C MET A 235 -18.59 3.03 16.70
N THR A 236 -18.73 4.09 15.90
CA THR A 236 -19.92 4.95 15.88
C THR A 236 -20.97 4.50 14.84
N SER A 237 -22.01 5.31 14.63
CA SER A 237 -22.98 5.16 13.53
C SER A 237 -22.40 5.35 12.12
N TYR A 238 -21.11 5.70 12.00
CA TYR A 238 -20.43 5.77 10.71
C TYR A 238 -20.35 4.41 9.99
N SER A 239 -20.28 3.32 10.76
CA SER A 239 -20.40 1.96 10.26
C SER A 239 -21.76 1.37 10.62
N SER A 240 -22.39 0.69 9.67
CA SER A 240 -23.69 0.04 9.81
C SER A 240 -23.62 -1.31 10.54
N VAL A 241 -22.41 -1.84 10.75
CA VAL A 241 -22.17 -3.14 11.42
C VAL A 241 -22.76 -3.11 12.83
N ALA A 242 -23.41 -4.22 13.22
CA ALA A 242 -24.05 -4.33 14.52
C ALA A 242 -23.04 -4.18 15.68
N ALA A 243 -23.46 -3.59 16.79
CA ALA A 243 -22.59 -3.31 17.93
C ALA A 243 -21.89 -4.57 18.49
N ALA A 244 -22.56 -5.73 18.45
CA ALA A 244 -21.98 -7.01 18.83
C ALA A 244 -20.87 -7.46 17.86
N ASP A 245 -21.12 -7.35 16.55
CA ASP A 245 -20.17 -7.76 15.52
C ASP A 245 -18.93 -6.86 15.48
N LYS A 246 -19.07 -5.58 15.84
CA LYS A 246 -17.94 -4.64 16.00
C LYS A 246 -16.95 -5.05 17.10
N GLN A 247 -17.35 -5.90 18.06
CA GLN A 247 -16.47 -6.38 19.12
C GLN A 247 -15.69 -7.64 18.72
N ILE A 248 -16.08 -8.31 17.63
CA ILE A 248 -15.46 -9.54 17.17
C ILE A 248 -14.10 -9.23 16.54
N LEU A 249 -13.09 -10.01 16.93
CA LEU A 249 -11.75 -9.94 16.35
C LEU A 249 -11.70 -10.79 15.07
N LEU A 250 -11.22 -10.22 13.97
CA LEU A 250 -10.90 -11.01 12.80
C LEU A 250 -9.70 -11.92 13.10
N SER A 251 -9.87 -13.23 12.93
CA SER A 251 -8.76 -14.17 13.10
C SER A 251 -7.60 -13.85 12.14
N ASP A 252 -6.38 -13.84 12.68
CA ASP A 252 -5.16 -13.57 11.92
C ASP A 252 -4.95 -14.58 10.79
N THR A 253 -5.31 -15.84 11.05
CA THR A 253 -5.13 -16.97 10.13
C THR A 253 -6.33 -17.19 9.21
N ALA A 254 -7.36 -16.35 9.26
CA ALA A 254 -8.51 -16.45 8.36
C ALA A 254 -8.04 -16.30 6.90
N ALA A 255 -8.05 -17.42 6.17
CA ALA A 255 -7.45 -17.53 4.84
C ALA A 255 -8.41 -17.17 3.70
N ASP A 256 -9.70 -16.94 4.00
CA ASP A 256 -10.69 -16.52 3.01
C ASP A 256 -10.32 -15.18 2.38
N THR A 257 -10.68 -15.04 1.10
CA THR A 257 -10.27 -13.90 0.28
C THR A 257 -10.74 -12.57 0.85
N ILE A 258 -11.93 -12.53 1.45
CA ILE A 258 -12.50 -11.29 2.01
C ILE A 258 -11.73 -10.84 3.25
N SER A 259 -11.38 -11.77 4.13
CA SER A 259 -10.53 -11.47 5.29
C SER A 259 -9.15 -10.96 4.87
N LYS A 260 -8.57 -11.52 3.79
CA LYS A 260 -7.30 -11.04 3.22
C LYS A 260 -7.43 -9.62 2.64
N TYR A 261 -8.45 -9.37 1.82
CA TYR A 261 -8.70 -8.04 1.24
C TYR A 261 -8.95 -6.98 2.29
N SER A 262 -9.67 -7.33 3.36
CA SER A 262 -9.92 -6.42 4.49
C SER A 262 -8.62 -6.06 5.21
N ARG A 263 -7.76 -7.03 5.51
CA ARG A 263 -6.42 -6.76 6.08
C ARG A 263 -5.55 -5.95 5.14
N LYS A 264 -5.52 -6.30 3.84
CA LYS A 264 -4.78 -5.56 2.81
C LYS A 264 -5.20 -4.10 2.76
N GLY A 265 -6.50 -3.82 2.73
CA GLY A 265 -7.04 -2.45 2.71
C GLY A 265 -6.62 -1.64 3.92
N VAL A 266 -6.73 -2.22 5.12
CA VAL A 266 -6.34 -1.53 6.37
C VAL A 266 -4.84 -1.30 6.43
N ILE A 267 -4.01 -2.28 6.04
CA ILE A 267 -2.56 -2.14 5.93
C ILE A 267 -2.20 -1.02 4.94
N ASP A 268 -2.81 -1.04 3.76
CA ASP A 268 -2.52 -0.07 2.69
C ASP A 268 -2.89 1.36 3.09
N ALA A 269 -4.03 1.55 3.76
CA ALA A 269 -4.45 2.84 4.30
C ALA A 269 -3.50 3.34 5.40
N LEU A 270 -3.13 2.48 6.37
CA LEU A 270 -2.23 2.86 7.47
C LEU A 270 -0.79 3.14 7.00
N LEU A 271 -0.33 2.47 5.95
CA LEU A 271 1.00 2.71 5.37
C LEU A 271 1.16 4.15 4.84
N ARG A 272 0.07 4.88 4.55
CA ARG A 272 0.13 6.28 4.09
C ARG A 272 0.78 7.22 5.10
N ASP A 273 0.74 6.90 6.40
CA ASP A 273 1.40 7.73 7.43
C ASP A 273 2.93 7.58 7.44
N ILE A 274 3.46 6.49 6.89
CA ILE A 274 4.87 6.09 7.03
C ILE A 274 5.57 5.75 5.71
N ASN A 275 4.84 5.80 4.59
CA ASN A 275 5.36 5.55 3.27
C ASN A 275 4.81 6.57 2.27
N SER A 276 5.64 7.53 1.88
CA SER A 276 5.28 8.60 0.93
C SER A 276 4.90 8.09 -0.46
N SER A 277 5.27 6.85 -0.81
CA SER A 277 4.85 6.23 -2.07
C SER A 277 3.39 5.74 -2.05
N LYS A 278 2.75 5.70 -0.87
CA LYS A 278 1.36 5.25 -0.73
C LYS A 278 0.41 6.43 -0.87
N THR A 279 -0.51 6.32 -1.81
CA THR A 279 -1.52 7.33 -2.12
C THR A 279 -2.91 6.86 -1.74
N ASP A 280 -3.85 7.79 -1.64
CA ASP A 280 -5.26 7.46 -1.49
C ASP A 280 -5.88 7.06 -2.84
N PRO A 281 -6.28 5.79 -3.04
CA PRO A 281 -6.89 5.36 -4.29
C PRO A 281 -8.34 5.84 -4.45
N THR A 282 -8.94 6.41 -3.41
CA THR A 282 -10.34 6.85 -3.39
C THR A 282 -10.54 8.31 -3.77
N ASP A 283 -9.45 9.05 -4.04
CA ASP A 283 -9.45 10.49 -4.30
C ASP A 283 -10.15 11.31 -3.20
N GLY A 284 -9.82 11.00 -1.94
CA GLY A 284 -10.33 11.71 -0.78
C GLY A 284 -11.78 11.35 -0.41
N ALA A 285 -12.28 10.18 -0.84
CA ALA A 285 -13.56 9.72 -0.36
C ALA A 285 -13.53 9.54 1.16
N ARG A 286 -14.63 9.87 1.81
CA ARG A 286 -14.82 9.76 3.27
C ARG A 286 -16.03 8.94 3.65
N PHE A 287 -16.91 8.65 2.69
CA PHE A 287 -18.13 7.87 2.90
C PHE A 287 -18.33 6.89 1.76
N TRP A 288 -19.18 5.90 1.96
CA TRP A 288 -19.68 5.00 0.93
C TRP A 288 -21.16 4.70 1.18
N ASP A 289 -21.89 4.33 0.12
CA ASP A 289 -23.19 3.65 0.27
C ASP A 289 -23.27 2.45 -0.67
N GLY A 290 -24.24 1.59 -0.37
CA GLY A 290 -24.55 0.43 -1.19
C GLY A 290 -25.79 0.63 -2.04
N VAL A 291 -26.47 -0.48 -2.31
CA VAL A 291 -27.68 -0.56 -3.13
C VAL A 291 -28.82 0.35 -2.65
N ASP A 292 -28.85 0.70 -1.36
CA ASP A 292 -29.86 1.57 -0.77
C ASP A 292 -29.88 2.98 -1.38
N PHE A 293 -28.73 3.50 -1.80
CA PHE A 293 -28.67 4.76 -2.53
C PHE A 293 -29.50 4.73 -3.82
N LEU A 294 -29.37 3.65 -4.62
CA LEU A 294 -30.15 3.49 -5.86
C LEU A 294 -31.59 3.03 -5.60
N ALA A 295 -31.84 2.29 -4.52
CA ALA A 295 -33.16 1.79 -4.18
C ALA A 295 -34.09 2.89 -3.66
N TRP A 296 -33.57 3.75 -2.78
CA TRP A 296 -34.35 4.77 -2.10
C TRP A 296 -34.29 6.14 -2.79
N GLY A 297 -33.33 6.42 -3.67
CA GLY A 297 -33.33 7.65 -4.48
C GLY A 297 -33.56 8.93 -3.66
N ILE A 298 -34.20 9.93 -4.27
CA ILE A 298 -34.36 11.26 -3.67
C ILE A 298 -35.64 11.33 -2.83
N ASN A 299 -36.76 10.89 -3.40
CA ASN A 299 -38.06 11.03 -2.75
C ASN A 299 -38.87 9.73 -2.90
N THR A 300 -38.31 8.61 -2.41
CA THR A 300 -39.10 7.40 -2.18
C THR A 300 -39.85 7.49 -0.85
N GLU A 301 -40.84 6.63 -0.63
CA GLU A 301 -41.61 6.48 0.61
C GLU A 301 -40.86 6.69 1.94
N LEU A 302 -41.66 6.87 3.00
CA LEU A 302 -41.23 6.66 4.37
C LEU A 302 -40.41 5.37 4.46
N LYS A 303 -39.13 5.52 4.84
CA LYS A 303 -38.26 4.36 5.03
C LYS A 303 -38.92 3.41 6.03
N ALA A 304 -38.72 2.11 5.83
CA ALA A 304 -39.24 1.07 6.70
C ALA A 304 -38.92 1.30 8.21
N ASP A 305 -37.82 1.97 8.51
CA ASP A 305 -37.34 2.30 9.86
C ASP A 305 -37.62 3.75 10.30
N SER A 306 -38.36 4.52 9.51
CA SER A 306 -38.61 5.95 9.74
C SER A 306 -40.09 6.29 9.80
N LYS A 307 -40.44 7.29 10.62
CA LYS A 307 -41.80 7.85 10.74
C LYS A 307 -41.95 9.23 10.09
N SER A 308 -40.87 9.78 9.51
CA SER A 308 -40.89 11.12 8.91
C SER A 308 -39.93 11.35 7.75
N LYS A 309 -39.02 10.41 7.46
CA LYS A 309 -38.01 10.56 6.40
C LYS A 309 -38.35 9.71 5.19
N THR A 310 -38.31 10.35 4.02
CA THR A 310 -38.42 9.77 2.69
C THR A 310 -37.04 9.67 2.05
N GLY A 311 -36.88 8.82 1.03
CA GLY A 311 -35.66 8.75 0.22
C GLY A 311 -34.37 8.33 0.94
N HIS A 312 -33.24 8.48 0.26
CA HIS A 312 -31.91 8.22 0.83
C HIS A 312 -31.37 9.45 1.59
N ASN A 313 -30.71 9.24 2.74
CA ASN A 313 -30.30 10.32 3.64
C ASN A 313 -29.39 11.37 2.98
N LYS A 314 -28.55 10.96 2.01
CA LYS A 314 -27.63 11.88 1.34
C LYS A 314 -28.32 13.03 0.63
N PHE A 315 -29.55 12.83 0.15
CA PHE A 315 -30.31 13.90 -0.50
C PHE A 315 -30.87 14.90 0.51
N ASP A 316 -30.96 14.55 1.80
CA ASP A 316 -31.35 15.44 2.88
C ASP A 316 -30.16 16.10 3.58
N GLU A 317 -29.04 15.39 3.71
CA GLU A 317 -27.88 15.78 4.52
C GLU A 317 -26.96 16.77 3.81
N TYR A 318 -26.88 16.69 2.48
CA TYR A 318 -25.95 17.48 1.67
C TYR A 318 -26.67 18.48 0.77
N ASN A 319 -25.96 19.57 0.49
CA ASN A 319 -26.43 20.71 -0.30
C ASN A 319 -26.55 20.35 -1.78
N SER A 320 -25.69 19.45 -2.26
CA SER A 320 -25.86 18.78 -3.55
C SER A 320 -25.18 17.42 -3.57
N VAL A 321 -25.65 16.55 -4.47
CA VAL A 321 -25.09 15.23 -4.76
C VAL A 321 -24.73 15.19 -6.24
N THR A 322 -23.47 14.87 -6.55
CA THR A 322 -22.97 14.80 -7.94
C THR A 322 -22.35 13.43 -8.22
N ILE A 323 -22.69 12.84 -9.36
CA ILE A 323 -22.11 11.57 -9.84
C ILE A 323 -21.83 11.73 -11.33
N SER A 324 -20.59 11.46 -11.76
CA SER A 324 -20.31 11.47 -13.19
C SER A 324 -21.11 10.38 -13.90
N LYS A 325 -21.47 10.61 -15.16
CA LYS A 325 -22.22 9.60 -15.94
C LYS A 325 -21.55 8.23 -15.93
N SER A 326 -20.23 8.20 -16.09
CA SER A 326 -19.43 6.98 -16.11
C SER A 326 -19.50 6.21 -14.79
N LEU A 327 -19.34 6.89 -13.65
CA LEU A 327 -19.42 6.26 -12.33
C LEU A 327 -20.85 5.79 -12.03
N TYR A 328 -21.85 6.58 -12.40
CA TYR A 328 -23.25 6.18 -12.24
C TYR A 328 -23.56 4.91 -13.04
N ASP A 329 -23.18 4.86 -14.32
CA ASP A 329 -23.43 3.71 -15.18
C ASP A 329 -22.71 2.46 -14.68
N GLU A 330 -21.45 2.60 -14.23
CA GLU A 330 -20.71 1.51 -13.61
C GLU A 330 -21.43 1.00 -12.35
N PHE A 331 -21.86 1.90 -11.47
CA PHE A 331 -22.53 1.54 -10.23
C PHE A 331 -23.86 0.81 -10.49
N VAL A 332 -24.71 1.37 -11.35
CA VAL A 332 -25.99 0.76 -11.74
C VAL A 332 -25.78 -0.63 -12.31
N MET A 333 -24.82 -0.79 -13.24
CA MET A 333 -24.51 -2.08 -13.85
C MET A 333 -24.12 -3.13 -12.79
N LYS A 334 -23.22 -2.78 -11.86
CA LYS A 334 -22.78 -3.71 -10.80
C LYS A 334 -23.94 -4.09 -9.87
N ILE A 335 -24.77 -3.13 -9.48
CA ILE A 335 -25.92 -3.38 -8.59
C ILE A 335 -26.99 -4.22 -9.29
N GLN A 336 -27.35 -3.91 -10.54
CA GLN A 336 -28.34 -4.68 -11.30
C GLN A 336 -27.89 -6.12 -11.55
N LYS A 337 -26.57 -6.36 -11.70
CA LYS A 337 -26.04 -7.73 -11.76
C LYS A 337 -26.30 -8.53 -10.48
N LYS A 338 -26.23 -7.89 -9.31
CA LYS A 338 -26.54 -8.53 -8.01
C LYS A 338 -28.05 -8.64 -7.75
N TYR A 339 -28.80 -7.63 -8.16
CA TYR A 339 -30.24 -7.49 -7.90
C TYR A 339 -31.03 -7.32 -9.21
N PRO A 340 -31.05 -8.33 -10.10
CA PRO A 340 -31.70 -8.21 -11.41
C PRO A 340 -33.21 -7.99 -11.33
N ASN A 341 -33.82 -8.38 -10.21
CA ASN A 341 -35.26 -8.28 -9.96
C ASN A 341 -35.60 -7.23 -8.89
N GLY A 342 -34.69 -6.29 -8.62
CA GLY A 342 -34.83 -5.29 -7.57
C GLY A 342 -34.26 -5.71 -6.22
N ALA A 343 -34.14 -4.73 -5.31
CA ALA A 343 -33.51 -4.90 -4.00
C ALA A 343 -34.56 -5.07 -2.89
N PRO A 344 -34.53 -6.17 -2.11
CA PRO A 344 -35.52 -6.44 -1.07
C PRO A 344 -35.13 -5.81 0.28
N TYR A 345 -36.04 -5.03 0.87
CA TYR A 345 -35.92 -4.51 2.23
C TYR A 345 -37.10 -4.95 3.09
N LYS A 346 -36.91 -4.92 4.42
CA LYS A 346 -38.01 -5.22 5.35
C LYS A 346 -39.17 -4.26 5.07
N SER A 347 -40.36 -4.81 4.84
CA SER A 347 -41.57 -3.99 4.70
C SER A 347 -42.15 -3.77 6.11
N SER A 348 -42.17 -2.52 6.56
CA SER A 348 -42.82 -2.13 7.84
C SER A 348 -43.79 -0.97 7.69
N HIS A 349 -44.15 -0.62 6.45
CA HIS A 349 -45.05 0.46 6.10
C HIS A 349 -46.41 -0.05 5.61
N ASP A 350 -47.43 0.79 5.77
CA ASP A 350 -48.81 0.51 5.37
C ASP A 350 -48.94 0.55 3.84
N VAL A 351 -49.24 -0.61 3.23
CA VAL A 351 -49.38 -0.81 1.77
C VAL A 351 -50.33 0.22 1.13
N LYS A 352 -51.30 0.76 1.89
CA LYS A 352 -52.24 1.77 1.39
C LYS A 352 -51.65 3.18 1.27
N LYS A 353 -50.46 3.42 1.81
CA LYS A 353 -49.77 4.72 1.84
C LYS A 353 -48.43 4.70 1.08
N ASP A 354 -48.17 3.62 0.35
CA ASP A 354 -46.95 3.44 -0.43
C ASP A 354 -46.70 4.58 -1.42
N GLN A 355 -45.44 5.02 -1.50
CA GLN A 355 -44.96 5.97 -2.50
C GLN A 355 -43.64 5.46 -3.09
N GLY A 356 -43.50 5.49 -4.41
CA GLY A 356 -42.29 5.01 -5.10
C GLY A 356 -42.53 3.75 -5.94
N SER A 357 -41.43 3.19 -6.48
CA SER A 357 -41.47 2.07 -7.41
C SER A 357 -40.96 0.79 -6.75
N HIS A 358 -41.86 0.09 -6.04
CA HIS A 358 -41.59 -1.20 -5.42
C HIS A 358 -42.80 -2.12 -5.46
N THR A 359 -42.58 -3.40 -5.19
CA THR A 359 -43.64 -4.40 -5.01
C THR A 359 -43.49 -5.10 -3.65
N HIS A 360 -44.60 -5.47 -3.01
CA HIS A 360 -44.56 -6.27 -1.79
C HIS A 360 -44.56 -7.76 -2.13
N LYS A 361 -43.65 -8.51 -1.50
CA LYS A 361 -43.56 -9.97 -1.64
C LYS A 361 -43.36 -10.62 -0.28
N GLU A 362 -44.05 -11.72 -0.07
CA GLU A 362 -43.77 -12.60 1.05
C GLU A 362 -42.48 -13.37 0.77
N THR A 363 -41.57 -13.39 1.75
CA THR A 363 -40.30 -14.12 1.64
C THR A 363 -40.12 -15.02 2.85
N THR A 364 -39.15 -15.93 2.78
CA THR A 364 -38.75 -16.76 3.93
C THR A 364 -38.26 -15.93 5.13
N ARG A 365 -37.98 -14.63 4.92
CA ARG A 365 -37.55 -13.67 5.95
C ARG A 365 -38.67 -12.67 6.30
N GLY A 366 -39.92 -13.02 6.05
CA GLY A 366 -41.12 -12.19 6.24
C GLY A 366 -41.45 -11.29 5.05
N PRO A 367 -42.42 -10.38 5.20
CA PRO A 367 -42.84 -9.45 4.17
C PRO A 367 -41.74 -8.45 3.80
N ARG A 368 -41.51 -8.28 2.49
CA ARG A 368 -40.47 -7.41 1.95
C ARG A 368 -41.01 -6.48 0.87
N ALA A 369 -40.51 -5.24 0.87
CA ALA A 369 -40.66 -4.30 -0.23
C ALA A 369 -39.46 -4.50 -1.18
N VAL A 370 -39.75 -4.75 -2.46
CA VAL A 370 -38.74 -4.99 -3.50
C VAL A 370 -38.68 -3.78 -4.42
N TYR A 371 -37.66 -2.96 -4.26
CA TYR A 371 -37.48 -1.70 -4.99
C TYR A 371 -36.86 -1.93 -6.36
N THR A 372 -37.38 -1.23 -7.36
CA THR A 372 -36.76 -1.13 -8.69
C THR A 372 -35.39 -0.47 -8.56
N ILE A 373 -34.40 -1.02 -9.29
CA ILE A 373 -33.05 -0.46 -9.33
C ILE A 373 -32.68 -0.03 -10.76
N PRO A 374 -32.35 1.25 -10.99
CA PRO A 374 -32.40 2.37 -10.05
C PRO A 374 -33.85 2.86 -9.80
N ALA A 375 -34.07 3.59 -8.71
CA ALA A 375 -35.30 4.33 -8.47
C ALA A 375 -35.61 5.30 -9.62
N SER A 376 -36.90 5.59 -9.85
CA SER A 376 -37.35 6.42 -10.98
C SER A 376 -36.79 7.84 -10.97
N ASP A 377 -36.40 8.36 -9.81
CA ASP A 377 -35.71 9.64 -9.65
C ASP A 377 -34.48 9.75 -10.54
N PHE A 378 -33.69 8.69 -10.66
CA PHE A 378 -32.46 8.68 -11.44
C PHE A 378 -32.69 8.71 -12.96
N SER A 379 -33.95 8.64 -13.42
CA SER A 379 -34.31 8.79 -14.84
C SER A 379 -34.87 10.18 -15.17
N LYS A 380 -35.05 11.06 -14.17
CA LYS A 380 -35.63 12.39 -14.38
C LYS A 380 -34.63 13.31 -15.08
N LYS A 381 -34.99 13.82 -16.25
CA LYS A 381 -34.12 14.66 -17.10
C LYS A 381 -33.57 15.91 -16.39
N GLU A 382 -34.30 16.45 -15.43
CA GLU A 382 -33.89 17.62 -14.65
C GLU A 382 -32.60 17.40 -13.85
N TYR A 383 -32.30 16.16 -13.46
CA TYR A 383 -31.07 15.80 -12.74
C TYR A 383 -29.89 15.44 -13.66
N TRP A 384 -30.05 15.56 -14.99
CA TRP A 384 -29.05 15.16 -15.98
C TRP A 384 -28.71 16.26 -16.99
N THR A 385 -28.94 17.52 -16.62
CA THR A 385 -28.82 18.68 -17.54
C THR A 385 -27.39 18.92 -18.04
N THR A 386 -26.37 18.50 -17.29
CA THR A 386 -24.95 18.66 -17.65
C THR A 386 -24.34 17.40 -18.27
N GLY A 387 -25.12 16.32 -18.39
CA GLY A 387 -24.61 14.98 -18.72
C GLY A 387 -24.24 14.14 -17.49
N ASP A 388 -24.00 14.76 -16.34
CA ASP A 388 -23.78 14.09 -15.05
C ASP A 388 -25.04 14.10 -14.21
N PHE A 389 -25.15 13.16 -13.26
CA PHE A 389 -26.22 13.20 -12.27
C PHE A 389 -25.93 14.33 -11.28
N TYR A 390 -26.87 15.25 -11.15
CA TYR A 390 -26.80 16.36 -10.23
C TYR A 390 -28.15 16.58 -9.53
N TYR A 391 -28.12 16.47 -8.20
CA TYR A 391 -29.23 16.88 -7.35
C TYR A 391 -28.81 18.03 -6.45
N LYS A 392 -29.66 19.06 -6.37
CA LYS A 392 -29.52 20.20 -5.47
C LYS A 392 -30.62 20.14 -4.42
N ASN A 393 -30.26 20.19 -3.15
CA ASN A 393 -31.25 20.24 -2.07
C ASN A 393 -31.89 21.64 -2.02
N ASP A 394 -33.22 21.68 -1.90
CA ASP A 394 -33.98 22.92 -1.71
C ASP A 394 -33.60 23.65 -0.41
N ILE A 395 -33.27 22.88 0.63
CA ILE A 395 -32.76 23.40 1.90
C ILE A 395 -31.24 23.45 1.84
N LYS A 396 -30.68 24.65 1.95
CA LYS A 396 -29.23 24.87 1.97
C LYS A 396 -28.59 24.10 3.13
N ARG A 397 -27.60 23.26 2.80
CA ARG A 397 -26.72 22.58 3.77
C ARG A 397 -25.30 23.16 3.71
N SER A 398 -24.48 22.80 4.69
CA SER A 398 -23.11 23.32 4.81
C SER A 398 -22.15 22.76 3.78
N THR A 399 -22.39 21.55 3.27
CA THR A 399 -21.46 20.83 2.40
C THR A 399 -22.20 20.04 1.33
N SER A 400 -21.51 19.74 0.25
CA SER A 400 -21.99 18.91 -0.85
C SER A 400 -21.14 17.65 -0.97
N ILE A 401 -21.56 16.67 -1.76
CA ILE A 401 -20.77 15.47 -2.03
C ILE A 401 -20.65 15.18 -3.52
N VAL A 402 -19.51 14.61 -3.89
CA VAL A 402 -19.21 14.12 -5.23
C VAL A 402 -18.75 12.67 -5.15
N ALA A 403 -19.28 11.82 -6.02
CA ALA A 403 -18.80 10.46 -6.17
C ALA A 403 -17.42 10.46 -6.82
N THR A 404 -16.47 9.72 -6.25
CA THR A 404 -15.09 9.65 -6.75
C THR A 404 -14.72 8.28 -7.31
N LYS A 405 -15.32 7.20 -6.77
CA LYS A 405 -15.06 5.82 -7.16
C LYS A 405 -16.30 4.95 -7.02
N VAL A 406 -16.29 3.83 -7.74
CA VAL A 406 -17.18 2.68 -7.58
C VAL A 406 -16.30 1.45 -7.43
N ALA A 407 -16.59 0.59 -6.46
CA ALA A 407 -15.93 -0.71 -6.31
C ALA A 407 -16.88 -1.70 -5.64
N GLY A 408 -16.93 -2.93 -6.15
CA GLY A 408 -17.90 -3.92 -5.70
C GLY A 408 -19.34 -3.43 -5.88
N TYR A 409 -20.08 -3.35 -4.78
CA TYR A 409 -21.44 -2.84 -4.75
C TYR A 409 -21.55 -1.52 -4.00
N SER A 410 -20.44 -0.77 -3.96
CA SER A 410 -20.32 0.47 -3.20
C SER A 410 -19.93 1.64 -4.11
N ILE A 411 -20.55 2.79 -3.85
CA ILE A 411 -20.15 4.09 -4.42
C ILE A 411 -19.52 4.95 -3.31
N PHE A 412 -18.41 5.63 -3.63
CA PHE A 412 -17.58 6.34 -2.66
C PHE A 412 -17.67 7.84 -2.85
N TRP A 413 -17.78 8.58 -1.73
CA TRP A 413 -18.12 10.00 -1.73
C TRP A 413 -17.05 10.85 -1.06
N LYS A 414 -16.64 11.91 -1.75
CA LYS A 414 -15.86 13.01 -1.20
C LYS A 414 -16.78 14.16 -0.82
N GLU A 415 -16.58 14.69 0.38
CA GLU A 415 -17.27 15.90 0.83
C GLU A 415 -16.55 17.15 0.30
N ILE A 416 -17.31 18.11 -0.21
CA ILE A 416 -16.83 19.40 -0.71
C ILE A 416 -17.58 20.53 0.00
N LYS A 417 -16.85 21.59 0.35
CA LYS A 417 -17.39 22.76 1.08
C LYS A 417 -17.84 23.84 0.11
#